data_AF-A0A8J8AX85-F1
#
_entry.id   AF-A0A8J8AX85-F1
#
_cell.length_a   1.000
_cell.length_b   1.000
_cell.length_c   1.000
_cell.angle_alpha   90.00
_cell.angle_beta   90.00
_cell.angle_gamma   90.00
#
_symmetry.space_group_name_H-M   'P 1'
#
loop_
_entity.id
_entity.type
_entity.pdbx_description
1 polymer ?
#
loop_
_entity_poly.entity_id
_entity_poly.type
_entity_poly.pdbx_seq_one_letter_code
_entity_poly.pdbx_strand_id
1 'polypeptide(L)' 'MNDPASRPLAIVGAGLAGALMATLLARRGVAVEVYERRPDPRIHGTERGRSINLALAERGLL' A
#
# COMPACT_ATOMS: atom_id res chain seq x y z
N MET A 1 -20.01 21.07 4.56
CA MET A 1 -20.68 20.10 5.46
C MET A 1 -19.80 18.86 5.48
N ASN A 2 -18.81 18.83 6.36
CA ASN A 2 -17.84 17.74 6.47
C ASN A 2 -18.41 16.73 7.45
N ASP A 3 -18.97 15.63 6.94
CA ASP A 3 -19.37 14.51 7.78
C ASP A 3 -18.10 13.80 8.28
N PRO A 4 -17.76 13.83 9.59
CA PRO A 4 -16.60 13.11 10.11
C PRO A 4 -16.68 11.60 9.88
N ALA A 5 -17.85 11.06 9.52
CA ALA A 5 -18.06 9.64 9.20
C ALA A 5 -17.53 9.22 7.82
N SER A 6 -17.18 10.15 6.93
CA SER A 6 -16.73 9.84 5.56
C SER A 6 -15.23 10.05 5.33
N ARG A 7 -14.41 10.06 6.38
CA ARG A 7 -12.95 10.19 6.21
C ARG A 7 -12.36 8.87 5.68
N PRO A 8 -11.47 8.91 4.67
CA PRO A 8 -10.80 7.71 4.21
C PRO A 8 -9.91 7.12 5.30
N LEU A 9 -9.76 5.79 5.30
CA LEU A 9 -8.84 5.08 6.16
C LEU A 9 -7.41 5.35 5.69
N ALA A 10 -6.58 5.91 6.56
CA ALA A 10 -5.19 6.19 6.25
C ALA A 10 -4.30 4.95 6.50
N ILE A 11 -3.48 4.60 5.51
CA ILE A 11 -2.43 3.59 5.60
C ILE A 11 -1.08 4.28 5.46
N VAL A 12 -0.19 4.10 6.45
CA VAL A 12 1.17 4.64 6.41
C VAL A 12 2.13 3.52 6.00
N GLY A 13 2.74 3.67 4.84
CA GLY A 13 3.69 2.74 4.21
C GLY A 13 3.08 2.02 3.00
N ALA A 14 3.66 2.24 1.81
CA ALA A 14 3.29 1.57 0.56
C ALA A 14 4.20 0.37 0.23
N GLY A 15 4.65 -0.35 1.26
CA GLY A 15 5.33 -1.64 1.12
C GLY A 15 4.37 -2.78 0.75
N LEU A 16 4.86 -4.02 0.74
CA LEU A 16 4.07 -5.20 0.33
C LEU A 16 2.74 -5.33 1.09
N ALA A 17 2.77 -5.28 2.42
CA ALA A 17 1.57 -5.42 3.24
C ALA A 17 0.61 -4.22 3.13
N GLY A 18 1.14 -2.99 3.11
CA GLY A 18 0.33 -1.78 3.01
C GLY A 18 -0.40 -1.67 1.68
N ALA A 19 0.30 -1.96 0.57
CA ALA A 19 -0.31 -1.99 -0.76
C ALA A 19 -1.38 -3.09 -0.91
N LEU A 20 -1.12 -4.29 -0.34
CA LEU A 20 -2.10 -5.38 -0.32
C LEU A 20 -3.34 -4.99 0.49
N MET A 21 -3.15 -4.48 1.71
CA MET A 21 -4.27 -4.06 2.57
C MET A 21 -5.09 -2.95 1.93
N ALA A 22 -4.45 -1.93 1.34
CA ALA A 22 -5.13 -0.86 0.62
C ALA A 22 -6.02 -1.41 -0.50
N THR A 23 -5.49 -2.37 -1.28
CA THR A 23 -6.22 -3.01 -2.37
C THR A 23 -7.42 -3.82 -1.86
N LEU A 24 -7.23 -4.61 -0.80
CA LEU A 24 -8.30 -5.44 -0.21
C LEU A 24 -9.42 -4.60 0.40
N LEU A 25 -9.09 -3.45 1.01
CA LEU A 25 -10.06 -2.52 1.57
C LEU A 25 -10.80 -1.74 0.48
N ALA A 26 -10.08 -1.22 -0.52
CA ALA A 26 -10.68 -0.54 -1.67
C ALA A 26 -11.67 -1.45 -2.43
N ARG A 27 -11.32 -2.73 -2.62
CA ARG A 27 -12.23 -3.73 -3.23
C ARG A 27 -13.50 -3.99 -2.42
N ARG A 28 -13.51 -3.68 -1.12
CA ARG A 28 -14.69 -3.74 -0.24
C ARG A 28 -15.46 -2.42 -0.17
N GLY A 29 -15.09 -1.41 -0.97
CA GLY A 29 -15.75 -0.10 -0.99
C GLY A 29 -15.29 0.85 0.11
N VAL A 30 -14.23 0.52 0.85
CA VAL A 30 -13.64 1.43 1.85
C VAL A 30 -12.80 2.46 1.12
N ALA A 31 -13.03 3.75 1.38
CA ALA A 31 -12.13 4.82 0.92
C ALA A 31 -10.80 4.73 1.68
N VAL A 32 -9.69 4.63 0.96
CA VAL A 32 -8.35 4.45 1.55
C VAL A 32 -7.39 5.48 0.97
N GLU A 33 -6.58 6.08 1.83
CA GLU A 33 -5.44 6.91 1.44
C GLU A 33 -4.14 6.25 1.90
N VAL A 34 -3.16 6.14 1.00
CA VAL A 34 -1.86 5.53 1.30
C VAL A 34 -0.78 6.60 1.26
N TYR A 35 -0.01 6.69 2.34
CA TYR A 35 1.09 7.63 2.48
C TYR A 35 2.41 6.87 2.50
N GLU A 36 3.33 7.21 1.61
CA GLU A 36 4.67 6.63 1.57
C GLU A 36 5.71 7.74 1.56
N ARG A 37 6.81 7.52 2.30
CA ARG A 37 7.92 8.47 2.39
C ARG A 37 8.75 8.47 1.12
N ARG A 38 8.93 7.29 0.50
CA ARG A 38 9.72 7.12 -0.74
C ARG A 38 8.97 7.65 -1.96
N PRO A 39 9.67 8.17 -2.98
CA PRO A 39 9.05 8.51 -4.25
C PRO A 39 8.48 7.25 -4.91
N ASP A 40 7.49 7.43 -5.78
CA ASP A 40 6.89 6.34 -6.52
C ASP A 40 7.96 5.61 -7.37
N PRO A 41 8.29 4.34 -7.05
CA PRO A 41 9.35 3.60 -7.75
C PRO A 41 8.99 3.29 -9.20
N ARG A 42 7.70 3.40 -9.59
CA ARG A 42 7.23 3.21 -10.97
C ARG A 42 7.63 4.38 -11.87
N ILE A 43 7.85 5.55 -11.29
CA ILE A 43 8.21 6.79 -11.99
C ILE A 43 9.70 7.09 -11.83
N HIS A 44 10.21 6.99 -10.59
CA HIS A 44 11.56 7.43 -10.24
C HIS A 44 12.60 6.29 -10.21
N GLY A 45 12.18 5.07 -10.51
CA GLY A 45 12.99 3.87 -10.33
C GLY A 45 13.17 3.49 -8.85
N THR A 46 13.70 2.30 -8.60
CA THR A 46 14.02 1.87 -7.24
C THR A 46 15.30 2.54 -6.76
N GLU A 47 15.33 3.05 -5.53
CA GLU A 47 16.61 3.38 -4.86
C GLU A 47 17.53 2.16 -4.95
N ARG A 48 18.62 2.31 -5.72
CA ARG A 48 19.61 1.25 -5.93
C ARG A 48 20.17 0.84 -4.56
N GLY A 49 19.95 -0.42 -4.16
CA GLY A 49 20.59 -0.99 -2.97
C GLY A 49 19.76 -1.95 -2.11
N ARG A 50 18.44 -2.10 -2.31
CA ARG A 50 17.61 -3.01 -1.45
C ARG A 50 16.56 -3.86 -2.16
N SER A 51 16.60 -3.98 -3.49
CA SER A 51 15.85 -5.06 -4.14
C SER A 51 16.57 -6.37 -3.87
N ILE A 52 16.12 -7.06 -2.83
CA ILE A 52 16.54 -8.43 -2.52
C ILE A 52 15.54 -9.39 -3.13
N ASN A 53 16.02 -10.55 -3.56
CA ASN A 53 15.13 -11.65 -3.93
C ASN A 53 14.38 -12.09 -2.66
N LEU A 54 13.05 -12.20 -2.77
CA LEU A 54 12.20 -12.77 -1.73
C LEU A 54 11.61 -14.08 -2.26
N ALA A 55 11.68 -15.14 -1.45
CA ALA A 55 10.96 -16.36 -1.72
C ALA A 55 9.52 -16.23 -1.20
N LEU A 56 8.54 -16.45 -2.06
CA LEU A 56 7.12 -16.42 -1.69
C LEU A 56 6.67 -17.82 -1.27
N ALA A 57 6.25 -17.97 -0.03
CA ALA A 57 5.65 -19.20 0.48
C ALA A 57 4.12 -19.19 0.30
N GLU A 58 3.48 -20.34 0.52
CA GLU A 58 2.03 -20.54 0.33
C GLU A 58 1.14 -19.49 1.01
N ARG A 59 1.49 -19.05 2.22
CA ARG A 59 0.73 -18.01 2.95
C ARG A 59 0.67 -16.65 2.24
N GLY A 60 1.61 -16.37 1.35
CA GLY A 60 1.65 -15.09 0.61
C GLY A 60 1.03 -15.16 -0.79
N LEU A 61 0.54 -16.33 -1.21
CA LEU A 61 -0.06 -16.54 -2.54
C LEU A 61 -1.58 -16.35 -2.56
N LEU A 62 -2.23 -16.41 -1.39
CA LEU A 62 -3.70 -16.41 -1.23
C LEU A 62 -4.25 -15.03 -0.85
#